data_AF-A0A952HQR9-F1
#
_entry.id   AF-A0A952HQR9-F1
#
_cell.length_a   1.000
_cell.length_b   1.000
_cell.length_c   1.000
_cell.angle_alpha   90.00
_cell.angle_beta   90.00
_cell.angle_gamma   90.00
#
_symmetry.space_group_name_H-M   'P 1'
#
loop_
_entity.id
_entity.type
_entity.pdbx_description
1 polymer ?
#
loop_
_entity_poly.entity_id
_entity_poly.type
_entity_poly.pdbx_seq_one_letter_code
_entity_poly.pdbx_strand_id
1 'polypeptide(L)'
;MGNYTANKPKALISVDGLPMLWHLFKIFPDKGLIIIGDYKYDVLSRYVENFYDGKYILVKSDSIGTCAGLKDALLYIKEDELFMLIWSDILLPSNFSLDGIDLGKNYIGIFKDCECRWAYMDGVFKEEKSNEHEAAGLFIFNSKNVIDDIPTEGEFVRYLSIKKTLNSSNCLFVEQEKSGQKKFTNGMNHPDLRLFNQLLIEKDKVIKKPLDAQEERLAKLQLN
;
A
#
# COMPACT_ATOMS: atom_id res chain seq x y z
N MET A 1 -3.37 -15.60 2.81
CA MET A 1 -4.22 -14.81 3.73
C MET A 1 -5.57 -15.43 4.10
N GLY A 2 -5.98 -16.57 3.52
CA GLY A 2 -7.00 -17.47 4.10
C GLY A 2 -8.29 -16.79 4.55
N ASN A 3 -8.77 -17.14 5.75
CA ASN A 3 -10.03 -16.65 6.31
C ASN A 3 -10.09 -15.13 6.49
N TYR A 4 -8.95 -14.44 6.62
CA TYR A 4 -8.90 -12.99 6.85
C TYR A 4 -9.41 -12.16 5.67
N THR A 5 -9.40 -12.74 4.46
CA THR A 5 -9.94 -12.10 3.26
C THR A 5 -11.34 -12.60 2.91
N ALA A 6 -11.95 -13.50 3.68
CA ALA A 6 -13.23 -14.12 3.33
C ALA A 6 -14.39 -13.12 3.15
N ASN A 7 -14.36 -12.01 3.89
CA ASN A 7 -15.40 -10.97 3.88
C ASN A 7 -14.91 -9.57 3.48
N LYS A 8 -13.60 -9.36 3.31
CA LYS A 8 -13.01 -8.05 2.95
C LYS A 8 -11.72 -8.21 2.15
N PRO A 9 -11.33 -7.21 1.34
CA PRO A 9 -10.06 -7.22 0.64
C PRO A 9 -8.88 -7.16 1.61
N LYS A 10 -7.71 -7.64 1.15
CA LYS A 10 -6.46 -7.65 1.92
C LYS A 10 -6.14 -6.26 2.49
N ALA A 11 -6.29 -5.21 1.68
CA ALA A 11 -6.06 -3.81 2.06
C ALA A 11 -6.81 -3.36 3.34
N LEU A 12 -7.92 -4.04 3.68
CA LEU A 12 -8.74 -3.74 4.85
C LEU A 12 -8.50 -4.67 6.06
N ILE A 13 -7.48 -5.53 5.99
CA ILE A 13 -7.01 -6.27 7.16
C ILE A 13 -6.33 -5.31 8.11
N SER A 14 -6.65 -5.43 9.39
CA SER A 14 -6.12 -4.54 10.41
C SER A 14 -4.71 -4.93 10.81
N VAL A 15 -3.83 -3.93 10.83
CA VAL A 15 -2.52 -3.95 11.47
C VAL A 15 -2.50 -2.78 12.44
N ASP A 16 -2.14 -3.06 13.69
CA ASP A 16 -2.04 -2.03 14.74
C ASP A 16 -3.37 -1.29 14.99
N GLY A 17 -4.48 -1.99 14.84
CA GLY A 17 -5.83 -1.45 15.05
C GLY A 17 -6.40 -0.66 13.86
N LEU A 18 -5.63 -0.53 12.76
CA LEU A 18 -6.00 0.22 11.56
C LEU A 18 -5.90 -0.66 10.30
N PRO A 19 -6.75 -0.47 9.29
CA PRO A 19 -6.57 -1.13 7.98
C PRO A 19 -5.17 -0.88 7.41
N MET A 20 -4.57 -1.85 6.71
CA MET A 20 -3.27 -1.64 6.03
C MET A 20 -3.28 -0.38 5.14
N LEU A 21 -4.36 -0.18 4.39
CA LEU A 21 -4.54 1.00 3.54
C LEU A 21 -4.50 2.33 4.32
N TRP A 22 -4.91 2.34 5.59
CA TRP A 22 -4.91 3.55 6.43
C TRP A 22 -3.50 4.02 6.79
N HIS A 23 -2.55 3.09 6.90
CA HIS A 23 -1.15 3.46 7.14
C HIS A 23 -0.62 4.31 5.98
N LEU A 24 -0.99 3.98 4.74
CA LEU A 24 -0.64 4.80 3.57
C LEU A 24 -1.34 6.17 3.59
N PHE A 25 -2.61 6.24 4.00
CA PHE A 25 -3.34 7.50 4.10
C PHE A 25 -2.72 8.46 5.12
N LYS A 26 -2.18 7.93 6.23
CA LYS A 26 -1.51 8.74 7.26
C LYS A 26 -0.16 9.27 6.78
N ILE A 27 0.54 8.55 5.90
CA ILE A 27 1.83 8.98 5.33
C ILE A 27 1.65 10.00 4.22
N PHE A 28 0.57 9.89 3.43
CA PHE A 28 0.28 10.79 2.31
C PHE A 28 -1.06 11.54 2.47
N PRO A 29 -1.25 12.32 3.57
CA PRO A 29 -2.54 12.93 3.88
C PRO A 29 -2.94 14.05 2.91
N ASP A 30 -1.98 14.67 2.24
CA ASP A 30 -2.16 15.80 1.33
C ASP A 30 -2.15 15.42 -0.16
N LYS A 31 -1.98 14.13 -0.49
CA LYS A 31 -1.86 13.64 -1.87
C LYS A 31 -3.21 13.18 -2.43
N GLY A 32 -3.38 13.33 -3.74
CA GLY A 32 -4.49 12.70 -4.46
C GLY A 32 -4.21 11.21 -4.65
N LEU A 33 -5.15 10.36 -4.28
CA LEU A 33 -4.98 8.91 -4.34
C LEU A 33 -5.82 8.30 -5.47
N ILE A 34 -5.25 7.36 -6.21
CA ILE A 34 -6.01 6.49 -7.12
C ILE A 34 -5.96 5.09 -6.52
N ILE A 35 -7.10 4.57 -6.09
CA ILE A 35 -7.20 3.30 -5.38
C ILE A 35 -7.84 2.29 -6.32
N ILE A 36 -7.06 1.28 -6.69
CA ILE A 36 -7.50 0.20 -7.55
C ILE A 36 -7.98 -0.94 -6.67
N GLY A 37 -9.15 -1.48 -6.96
CA GLY A 37 -9.68 -2.67 -6.30
C GLY A 37 -10.35 -3.62 -7.27
N ASP A 38 -10.24 -4.90 -6.97
CA ASP A 38 -10.84 -6.00 -7.71
C ASP A 38 -11.77 -6.82 -6.79
N TYR A 39 -11.17 -7.65 -5.94
CA TYR A 39 -11.83 -8.55 -5.02
C TYR A 39 -12.59 -7.76 -3.94
N LYS A 40 -13.91 -8.01 -3.87
CA LYS A 40 -14.83 -7.33 -2.93
C LYS A 40 -14.71 -5.81 -3.02
N TYR A 41 -14.60 -5.30 -4.24
CA TYR A 41 -14.54 -3.87 -4.52
C TYR A 41 -15.64 -3.07 -3.79
N ASP A 42 -16.88 -3.55 -3.73
CA ASP A 42 -17.97 -2.84 -3.04
C ASP A 42 -17.72 -2.64 -1.55
N VAL A 43 -16.97 -3.55 -0.92
CA VAL A 43 -16.56 -3.40 0.49
C VAL A 43 -15.46 -2.35 0.59
N LEU A 44 -14.49 -2.36 -0.33
CA LEU A 44 -13.44 -1.35 -0.39
C LEU A 44 -14.02 0.05 -0.62
N SER A 45 -14.89 0.20 -1.62
CA SER A 45 -15.45 1.49 -2.02
C SER A 45 -16.24 2.12 -0.88
N ARG A 46 -17.19 1.38 -0.30
CA ARG A 46 -17.95 1.84 0.87
C ARG A 46 -17.04 2.22 2.02
N TYR A 47 -15.97 1.46 2.26
CA TYR A 47 -15.04 1.75 3.34
C TYR A 47 -14.30 3.07 3.11
N VAL A 48 -13.73 3.28 1.92
CA VAL A 48 -13.05 4.54 1.57
C VAL A 48 -14.04 5.71 1.60
N GLU A 49 -15.23 5.56 1.01
CA GLU A 49 -16.28 6.59 0.97
C GLU A 49 -16.73 7.05 2.36
N ASN A 50 -16.82 6.14 3.33
CA ASN A 50 -17.33 6.47 4.66
C ASN A 50 -16.24 6.97 5.62
N PHE A 51 -14.97 6.61 5.37
CA PHE A 51 -13.92 6.78 6.37
C PHE A 51 -12.73 7.64 5.92
N TYR A 52 -12.51 7.85 4.62
CA TYR A 52 -11.40 8.67 4.13
C TYR A 52 -11.91 10.03 3.65
N ASP A 53 -11.48 11.09 4.34
CA ASP A 53 -11.89 12.47 4.04
C ASP A 53 -10.99 13.16 2.98
N GLY A 54 -9.96 12.47 2.47
CA GLY A 54 -9.00 13.03 1.48
C GLY A 54 -9.47 12.96 0.03
N LYS A 55 -8.62 13.40 -0.91
CA LYS A 55 -8.91 13.36 -2.35
C LYS A 55 -8.58 11.98 -2.90
N TYR A 56 -9.57 11.29 -3.45
CA TYR A 56 -9.36 9.98 -4.06
C TYR A 56 -10.20 9.75 -5.32
N ILE A 57 -9.76 8.78 -6.13
CA ILE A 57 -10.50 8.17 -7.24
C ILE A 57 -10.48 6.66 -7.00
N LEU A 58 -11.64 6.01 -7.15
CA LEU A 58 -11.74 4.55 -7.08
C LEU A 58 -11.79 3.97 -8.50
N VAL A 59 -10.98 2.95 -8.74
CA VAL A 59 -10.94 2.21 -10.01
C VAL A 59 -11.28 0.76 -9.71
N LYS A 60 -12.38 0.27 -10.31
CA LYS A 60 -12.73 -1.14 -10.27
C LYS A 60 -12.05 -1.86 -11.42
N SER A 61 -11.42 -3.00 -11.13
CA SER A 61 -10.91 -3.91 -12.15
C SER A 61 -11.55 -5.29 -12.00
N ASP A 62 -11.93 -5.89 -13.12
CA ASP A 62 -12.34 -7.31 -13.19
C ASP A 62 -11.20 -8.20 -13.73
N SER A 63 -10.05 -7.61 -14.08
CA SER A 63 -8.84 -8.32 -14.52
C SER A 63 -8.04 -8.91 -13.36
N ILE A 64 -7.13 -9.84 -13.66
CA ILE A 64 -6.38 -10.62 -12.66
C ILE A 64 -4.92 -10.20 -12.62
N GLY A 65 -4.35 -10.14 -11.41
CA GLY A 65 -2.93 -9.90 -11.17
C GLY A 65 -2.62 -8.45 -10.81
N THR A 66 -1.35 -8.15 -10.54
CA THR A 66 -0.93 -6.81 -10.09
C THR A 66 -0.91 -5.77 -11.22
N CYS A 67 -1.10 -6.18 -12.48
CA CYS A 67 -1.36 -5.27 -13.59
C CYS A 67 -2.83 -4.77 -13.65
N ALA A 68 -3.74 -5.46 -12.98
CA ALA A 68 -5.18 -5.22 -13.07
C ALA A 68 -5.54 -3.77 -12.70
N GLY A 69 -6.37 -3.13 -13.53
CA GLY A 69 -6.86 -1.76 -13.32
C GLY A 69 -5.83 -0.64 -13.47
N LEU A 70 -4.55 -0.94 -13.68
CA LEU A 70 -3.52 0.09 -13.80
C LEU A 70 -3.71 0.95 -15.05
N LYS A 71 -4.06 0.34 -16.19
CA LYS A 71 -4.32 1.09 -17.42
C LYS A 71 -5.44 2.13 -17.25
N ASP A 72 -6.51 1.76 -16.55
CA ASP A 72 -7.62 2.66 -16.25
C ASP A 72 -7.22 3.73 -15.22
N ALA A 73 -6.39 3.38 -14.24
CA ALA A 73 -5.84 4.33 -13.28
C ALA A 73 -4.96 5.40 -13.94
N LEU A 74 -4.14 5.03 -14.94
CA LEU A 74 -3.28 5.97 -15.66
C LEU A 74 -4.07 7.05 -16.42
N LEU A 75 -5.36 6.83 -16.74
CA LEU A 75 -6.21 7.84 -17.37
C LEU A 75 -6.44 9.07 -16.48
N TYR A 76 -6.31 8.92 -15.17
CA TYR A 76 -6.49 10.00 -14.19
C TYR A 76 -5.19 10.76 -13.88
N ILE A 77 -4.06 10.33 -14.44
CA ILE A 77 -2.74 10.95 -14.25
C ILE A 77 -2.42 11.81 -15.48
N LYS A 78 -1.90 13.02 -15.26
CA LYS A 78 -1.46 13.88 -16.36
C LYS A 78 -0.15 13.38 -16.97
N GLU A 79 0.12 13.76 -18.22
CA GLU A 79 1.29 13.26 -18.97
C GLU A 79 2.63 13.50 -18.26
N ASP A 80 2.86 14.71 -17.74
CA ASP A 80 4.12 15.12 -17.10
C ASP A 80 4.02 15.15 -15.57
N GLU A 81 3.12 14.36 -15.00
CA GLU A 81 2.91 14.30 -13.55
C GLU A 81 3.64 13.09 -12.97
N LEU A 82 4.58 13.37 -12.05
CA LEU A 82 5.24 12.36 -11.25
C LEU A 82 4.21 11.68 -10.35
N PHE A 83 4.20 10.35 -10.35
CA PHE A 83 3.31 9.57 -9.52
C PHE A 83 4.03 8.37 -8.89
N MET A 84 3.48 7.94 -7.77
CA MET A 84 3.93 6.75 -7.06
C MET A 84 2.86 5.67 -7.20
N LEU A 85 3.30 4.48 -7.60
CA LEU A 85 2.52 3.26 -7.52
C LEU A 85 3.04 2.43 -6.34
N ILE A 86 2.16 2.08 -5.42
CA ILE A 86 2.51 1.30 -4.23
C ILE A 86 1.46 0.23 -3.95
N TRP A 87 1.89 -0.96 -3.54
CA TRP A 87 0.96 -1.99 -3.08
C TRP A 87 0.38 -1.65 -1.70
N SER A 88 -0.94 -1.80 -1.57
CA SER A 88 -1.69 -1.42 -0.36
C SER A 88 -1.38 -2.22 0.91
N ASP A 89 -0.61 -3.30 0.78
CA ASP A 89 -0.18 -4.19 1.86
C ASP A 89 1.24 -3.90 2.35
N ILE A 90 1.88 -2.86 1.84
CA ILE A 90 3.19 -2.39 2.29
C ILE A 90 3.00 -1.42 3.46
N LEU A 91 3.68 -1.71 4.58
CA LEU A 91 3.74 -0.83 5.75
C LEU A 91 5.06 -0.06 5.71
N LEU A 92 4.96 1.19 5.27
CA LEU A 92 6.05 2.16 5.30
C LEU A 92 6.18 2.73 6.73
N PRO A 93 7.39 3.13 7.15
CA PRO A 93 7.59 3.75 8.45
C PRO A 93 6.91 5.11 8.49
N SER A 94 6.46 5.54 9.67
CA SER A 94 5.72 6.80 9.84
C SER A 94 6.51 8.05 9.45
N ASN A 95 7.84 7.99 9.42
CA ASN A 95 8.73 9.05 8.95
C ASN A 95 9.17 8.88 7.49
N PHE A 96 8.54 7.97 6.72
CA PHE A 96 8.83 7.81 5.30
C PHE A 96 8.61 9.15 4.57
N SER A 97 9.60 9.56 3.80
CA SER A 97 9.54 10.78 3.00
C SER A 97 10.13 10.53 1.61
N LEU A 98 9.63 11.29 0.64
CA LEU A 98 10.16 11.36 -0.72
C LEU A 98 11.14 12.54 -0.88
N ASP A 99 11.60 13.14 0.22
CA ASP A 99 12.56 14.24 0.16
C ASP A 99 13.86 13.82 -0.52
N GLY A 100 14.32 14.64 -1.46
CA GLY A 100 15.57 14.40 -2.20
C GLY A 100 15.43 13.51 -3.42
N ILE A 101 14.22 13.04 -3.79
CA ILE A 101 14.01 12.45 -5.11
C ILE A 101 14.11 13.51 -6.21
N ASP A 102 14.69 13.11 -7.34
CA ASP A 102 14.77 13.91 -8.55
C ASP A 102 13.51 13.68 -9.37
N LEU A 103 12.72 14.73 -9.59
CA LEU A 103 11.46 14.67 -10.30
C LEU A 103 11.62 14.22 -11.76
N GLY A 104 12.81 14.31 -12.33
CA GLY A 104 13.11 13.85 -13.68
C GLY A 104 13.40 12.35 -13.79
N LYS A 105 13.40 11.60 -12.68
CA LYS A 105 13.89 10.22 -12.64
C LYS A 105 12.83 9.22 -12.17
N ASN A 106 13.02 7.97 -12.61
CA ASN A 106 12.28 6.83 -12.12
C ASN A 106 13.00 6.19 -10.93
N TYR A 107 12.21 5.69 -9.98
CA TYR A 107 12.69 4.99 -8.78
C TYR A 107 12.01 3.65 -8.59
N ILE A 108 12.80 2.64 -8.23
CA ILE A 108 12.34 1.32 -7.82
C ILE A 108 12.61 1.19 -6.33
N GLY A 109 11.54 0.98 -5.55
CA GLY A 109 11.65 0.66 -4.14
C GLY A 109 12.31 -0.70 -3.96
N ILE A 110 13.32 -0.78 -3.10
CA ILE A 110 13.97 -2.04 -2.73
C ILE A 110 13.96 -2.26 -1.21
N PHE A 111 13.69 -3.51 -0.81
CA PHE A 111 13.75 -3.98 0.56
C PHE A 111 15.02 -4.78 0.83
N LYS A 112 15.44 -4.71 2.10
CA LYS A 112 16.35 -5.68 2.71
C LYS A 112 15.52 -6.72 3.48
N ASP A 113 15.93 -7.99 3.41
CA ASP A 113 15.38 -9.11 4.16
C ASP A 113 13.85 -9.32 4.00
N CYS A 114 13.38 -9.37 2.76
CA CYS A 114 11.99 -9.72 2.42
C CYS A 114 11.94 -11.12 1.77
N GLU A 115 10.74 -11.68 1.54
CA GLU A 115 10.54 -12.96 0.82
C GLU A 115 9.93 -12.73 -0.58
N CYS A 116 10.55 -11.87 -1.39
CA CYS A 116 10.12 -11.57 -2.74
C CYS A 116 10.75 -12.56 -3.74
N ARG A 117 10.05 -12.75 -4.87
CA ARG A 117 10.56 -13.55 -5.99
C ARG A 117 11.45 -12.74 -6.93
N TRP A 118 11.42 -11.42 -6.81
CA TRP A 118 12.10 -10.50 -7.71
C TRP A 118 13.08 -9.63 -6.96
N ALA A 119 14.28 -9.53 -7.53
CA ALA A 119 15.31 -8.60 -7.12
C ALA A 119 15.53 -7.54 -8.21
N TYR A 120 15.88 -6.32 -7.82
CA TYR A 120 16.33 -5.26 -8.72
C TYR A 120 17.82 -4.98 -8.50
N MET A 121 18.66 -5.55 -9.34
CA MET A 121 20.12 -5.49 -9.22
C MET A 121 20.74 -5.14 -10.57
N ASP A 122 21.82 -4.36 -10.54
CA ASP A 122 22.51 -3.90 -11.76
C ASP A 122 21.58 -3.16 -12.73
N GLY A 123 20.55 -2.50 -12.20
CA GLY A 123 19.56 -1.77 -12.98
C GLY A 123 18.55 -2.65 -13.73
N VAL A 124 18.42 -3.93 -13.40
CA VAL A 124 17.43 -4.83 -14.04
C VAL A 124 16.68 -5.67 -13.01
N PHE A 125 15.45 -6.04 -13.34
CA PHE A 125 14.69 -7.03 -12.56
C PHE A 125 15.14 -8.46 -12.91
N LYS A 126 15.43 -9.25 -11.87
CA LYS A 126 15.75 -10.69 -11.98
C LYS A 126 14.78 -11.47 -11.11
N GLU A 127 14.22 -12.56 -11.63
CA GLU A 127 13.34 -13.47 -10.86
C GLU A 127 14.18 -14.41 -9.99
N GLU A 128 14.91 -13.83 -9.05
CA GLU A 128 15.74 -14.53 -8.08
C GLU A 128 15.57 -13.91 -6.70
N LYS A 129 15.73 -14.72 -5.66
CA LYS A 129 15.71 -14.24 -4.27
C LYS A 129 16.95 -13.42 -3.99
N SER A 130 16.79 -12.34 -3.23
CA SER A 130 17.89 -11.51 -2.76
C SER A 130 17.66 -11.13 -1.30
N ASN A 131 18.71 -11.00 -0.51
CA ASN A 131 18.53 -10.51 0.87
C ASN A 131 18.63 -8.98 0.96
N GLU A 132 19.01 -8.28 -0.12
CA GLU A 132 19.34 -6.85 -0.06
C GLU A 132 18.66 -5.97 -1.11
N HIS A 133 18.18 -6.58 -2.20
CA HIS A 133 17.71 -5.84 -3.37
C HIS A 133 16.32 -6.30 -3.83
N GLU A 134 15.48 -6.75 -2.91
CA GLU A 134 14.16 -7.26 -3.26
C GLU A 134 13.22 -6.15 -3.71
N ALA A 135 12.42 -6.38 -4.74
CA ALA A 135 11.44 -5.41 -5.21
C ALA A 135 10.39 -5.15 -4.12
N ALA A 136 10.30 -3.91 -3.67
CA ALA A 136 9.48 -3.53 -2.52
C ALA A 136 7.99 -3.38 -2.83
N GLY A 137 7.61 -3.37 -4.12
CA GLY A 137 6.24 -3.05 -4.53
C GLY A 137 5.91 -1.56 -4.44
N LEU A 138 6.93 -0.70 -4.38
CA LEU A 138 6.86 0.76 -4.47
C LEU A 138 7.64 1.20 -5.71
N PHE A 139 7.01 1.99 -6.57
CA PHE A 139 7.58 2.45 -7.83
C PHE A 139 7.22 3.92 -8.02
N ILE A 140 8.19 4.75 -8.43
CA ILE A 140 7.96 6.15 -8.74
C ILE A 140 8.34 6.37 -10.20
N PHE A 141 7.41 6.95 -10.95
CA PHE A 141 7.61 7.25 -12.36
C PHE A 141 7.52 8.75 -12.57
N ASN A 142 8.43 9.28 -13.36
CA ASN A 142 8.44 10.70 -13.73
C ASN A 142 7.29 11.07 -14.69
N SER A 143 6.73 10.07 -15.39
CA SER A 143 5.62 10.23 -16.33
C SER A 143 4.90 8.88 -16.50
N LYS A 144 3.58 8.92 -16.75
CA LYS A 144 2.81 7.71 -17.07
C LYS A 144 3.22 7.04 -18.37
N ASN A 145 3.85 7.79 -19.29
CA ASN A 145 4.34 7.28 -20.57
C ASN A 145 5.45 6.22 -20.42
N VAL A 146 6.04 6.11 -19.22
CA VAL A 146 7.02 5.06 -18.93
C VAL A 146 6.36 3.67 -18.93
N ILE A 147 5.06 3.59 -18.64
CA ILE A 147 4.30 2.35 -18.50
C ILE A 147 2.92 2.39 -19.19
N ASP A 148 2.75 3.18 -20.25
CA ASP A 148 1.47 3.36 -20.94
C ASP A 148 0.96 2.11 -21.66
N ASP A 149 1.87 1.22 -22.05
CA ASP A 149 1.60 -0.07 -22.70
C ASP A 149 1.50 -1.24 -21.71
N ILE A 150 1.21 -0.94 -20.44
CA ILE A 150 0.97 -1.95 -19.42
C ILE A 150 -0.14 -2.94 -19.86
N PRO A 151 0.06 -4.25 -19.67
CA PRO A 151 -0.97 -5.23 -19.98
C PRO A 151 -2.17 -5.10 -19.03
N THR A 152 -3.33 -5.56 -19.47
CA THR A 152 -4.56 -5.55 -18.65
C THR A 152 -4.53 -6.54 -17.48
N GLU A 153 -3.71 -7.59 -17.59
CA GLU A 153 -3.60 -8.66 -16.60
C GLU A 153 -2.15 -9.15 -16.43
N GLY A 154 -1.91 -9.92 -15.38
CA GLY A 154 -0.62 -10.51 -15.07
C GLY A 154 0.15 -9.80 -13.95
N GLU A 155 1.42 -10.16 -13.81
CA GLU A 155 2.29 -9.66 -12.74
C GLU A 155 3.05 -8.41 -13.18
N PHE A 156 2.89 -7.32 -12.43
CA PHE A 156 3.49 -6.02 -12.71
C PHE A 156 5.02 -6.07 -12.77
N VAL A 157 5.67 -6.73 -11.81
CA VAL A 157 7.15 -6.81 -11.78
C VAL A 157 7.69 -7.61 -12.97
N ARG A 158 6.96 -8.64 -13.41
CA ARG A 158 7.28 -9.38 -14.64
C ARG A 158 7.13 -8.52 -15.88
N TYR A 159 6.14 -7.63 -15.91
CA TYR A 159 6.02 -6.63 -16.97
C TYR A 159 7.19 -5.62 -16.92
N LEU A 160 7.58 -5.13 -15.74
CA LEU A 160 8.72 -4.22 -15.61
C LEU A 160 10.05 -4.88 -16.00
N SER A 161 10.20 -6.20 -15.82
CA SER A 161 11.45 -6.89 -16.19
C SER A 161 11.71 -6.94 -17.70
N ILE A 162 10.67 -6.82 -18.53
CA ILE A 162 10.81 -6.72 -19.98
C ILE A 162 10.90 -5.27 -20.48
N LYS A 163 10.72 -4.29 -19.59
CA LYS A 163 10.72 -2.85 -19.90
C LYS A 163 12.13 -2.26 -19.85
N LYS A 164 12.81 -2.28 -21.01
CA LYS A 164 14.17 -1.71 -21.14
C LYS A 164 14.27 -0.23 -20.76
N THR A 165 13.19 0.54 -20.88
CA THR A 165 13.12 1.96 -20.48
C THR A 165 13.30 2.17 -18.99
N LEU A 166 13.07 1.14 -18.18
CA LEU A 166 13.26 1.14 -16.73
C LEU A 166 14.61 0.55 -16.31
N ASN A 167 15.45 0.16 -17.26
CA ASN A 167 16.81 -0.25 -16.95
C ASN A 167 17.58 0.93 -16.34
N SER A 168 18.38 0.65 -15.32
CA SER A 168 19.17 1.65 -14.60
C SER A 168 18.33 2.75 -13.93
N SER A 169 17.08 2.44 -13.57
CA SER A 169 16.30 3.27 -12.65
C SER A 169 17.00 3.35 -11.28
N ASN A 170 16.69 4.41 -10.54
CA ASN A 170 17.32 4.64 -9.24
C ASN A 170 16.70 3.72 -8.19
N CYS A 171 17.50 3.22 -7.26
CA CYS A 171 16.99 2.47 -6.13
C CYS A 171 16.55 3.42 -5.02
N LEU A 172 15.34 3.23 -4.50
CA LEU A 172 14.89 3.84 -3.25
C LEU A 172 14.87 2.76 -2.18
N PHE A 173 15.73 2.87 -1.17
CA PHE A 173 15.69 1.94 -0.05
C PHE A 173 14.45 2.21 0.78
N VAL A 174 13.59 1.21 0.87
CA VAL A 174 12.38 1.26 1.68
C VAL A 174 12.67 0.48 2.95
N GLU A 175 12.54 1.10 4.11
CA GLU A 175 12.54 0.34 5.37
C GLU A 175 11.13 -0.22 5.57
N GLN A 176 11.01 -1.48 5.98
CA GLN A 176 9.71 -2.04 6.36
C GLN A 176 9.51 -1.84 7.86
N GLU A 177 8.32 -1.39 8.25
CA GLU A 177 8.02 -1.25 9.68
C GLU A 177 8.02 -2.65 10.35
N LYS A 178 8.99 -2.90 11.25
CA LYS A 178 9.18 -4.20 11.92
C LYS A 178 7.97 -4.66 12.76
N SER A 179 7.06 -3.75 13.08
CA SER A 179 5.80 -4.01 13.81
C SER A 179 4.86 -4.93 13.01
N GLY A 180 4.87 -4.84 11.67
CA GLY A 180 4.01 -5.64 10.78
C GLY A 180 4.41 -7.12 10.70
N GLN A 181 5.70 -7.43 10.57
CA GLN A 181 6.18 -8.81 10.42
C GLN A 181 5.93 -9.68 11.65
N LYS A 182 6.12 -9.15 12.87
CA LYS A 182 5.89 -9.91 14.11
C LYS A 182 4.41 -10.24 14.37
N LYS A 183 3.47 -9.47 13.80
CA LYS A 183 2.02 -9.64 14.05
C LYS A 183 1.34 -10.64 13.11
N PHE A 184 1.87 -10.87 11.92
CA PHE A 184 1.34 -11.91 11.02
C PHE A 184 1.94 -13.30 11.29
N THR A 185 3.17 -13.37 11.83
CA THR A 185 3.89 -14.62 12.12
C THR A 185 3.53 -15.21 13.48
N ASN A 186 3.33 -14.36 14.49
CA ASN A 186 2.78 -14.77 15.78
C ASN A 186 1.29 -14.44 15.76
N GLY A 187 0.43 -15.45 15.56
CA GLY A 187 -1.03 -15.30 15.62
C GLY A 187 -1.44 -14.30 16.71
N MET A 188 -2.26 -13.32 16.33
CA MET A 188 -2.59 -12.14 17.12
C MET A 188 -3.05 -12.53 18.54
N ASN A 189 -2.11 -12.58 19.50
CA ASN A 189 -2.40 -12.61 20.93
C ASN A 189 -2.57 -11.18 21.46
N HIS A 190 -3.27 -10.33 20.70
CA HIS A 190 -3.77 -9.07 21.21
C HIS A 190 -5.27 -9.22 21.48
N PRO A 191 -5.77 -8.68 22.61
CA PRO A 191 -7.20 -8.66 22.86
C PRO A 191 -7.90 -8.03 21.65
N ASP A 192 -9.08 -8.53 21.27
CA ASP A 192 -9.91 -8.04 20.17
C ASP A 192 -10.01 -6.49 20.18
N LEU A 193 -9.02 -5.83 19.56
CA LEU A 193 -8.99 -4.39 19.41
C LEU A 193 -9.92 -4.09 18.26
N ARG A 194 -11.12 -3.61 18.59
CA ARG A 194 -12.02 -3.02 17.60
C ARG A 194 -11.30 -1.84 16.96
N LEU A 195 -11.46 -1.71 15.64
CA LEU A 195 -10.88 -0.63 14.86
C LEU A 195 -11.03 0.74 15.55
N PHE A 196 -10.01 1.59 15.40
CA PHE A 196 -9.99 3.00 15.80
C PHE A 196 -9.99 3.27 17.31
N ASN A 197 -9.44 2.35 18.10
CA ASN A 197 -9.40 2.50 19.55
C ASN A 197 -8.15 1.88 20.17
N GLN A 198 -7.60 2.56 21.16
CA GLN A 198 -6.63 2.05 22.11
C GLN A 198 -7.34 1.53 23.37
N LEU A 199 -6.94 0.36 23.87
CA LEU A 199 -7.36 -0.12 25.19
C LEU A 199 -6.24 0.13 26.21
N LEU A 200 -6.56 0.88 27.25
CA LEU A 200 -5.73 1.05 28.44
C LEU A 200 -6.39 0.24 29.57
N ILE A 201 -5.68 -0.75 30.08
CA ILE A 201 -6.14 -1.56 31.21
C ILE A 201 -5.49 -1.01 32.48
N GLU A 202 -6.30 -0.38 33.32
CA GLU A 202 -5.95 -0.01 34.68
C GLU A 202 -6.53 -1.06 35.65
N LYS A 203 -6.02 -1.14 36.89
CA LYS A 203 -6.30 -2.26 37.83
C LYS A 203 -7.78 -2.60 38.01
N ASP A 204 -8.69 -1.64 37.85
CA ASP A 204 -10.14 -1.78 38.01
C ASP A 204 -10.94 -1.30 36.77
N LYS A 205 -10.27 -0.86 35.70
CA LYS A 205 -10.93 -0.20 34.56
C LYS A 205 -10.29 -0.56 33.23
N VAL A 206 -11.13 -0.72 32.22
CA VAL A 206 -10.71 -0.77 30.81
C VAL A 206 -11.15 0.53 30.16
N ILE A 207 -10.19 1.37 29.79
CA ILE A 207 -10.42 2.67 29.15
C ILE A 207 -10.19 2.51 27.65
N LYS A 208 -11.22 2.82 26.87
CA LYS A 208 -11.15 2.86 25.41
C LYS A 208 -10.93 4.32 24.97
N LYS A 209 -9.79 4.62 24.34
CA LYS A 209 -9.48 5.98 23.85
C LYS A 209 -9.36 5.99 22.32
N PRO A 210 -9.90 7.00 21.63
CA PRO A 210 -9.56 7.25 20.22
C PRO A 210 -8.09 7.67 20.10
N LEU A 211 -7.41 7.31 19.00
CA LEU A 211 -6.00 7.72 18.79
C LEU A 211 -5.89 9.15 18.23
N ASP A 212 -6.88 9.60 17.46
CA ASP A 212 -6.90 10.95 16.85
C ASP A 212 -8.35 11.47 16.67
N ALA A 213 -8.50 12.69 16.13
CA ALA A 213 -9.80 13.33 15.95
C ALA A 213 -10.71 12.59 14.95
N GLN A 214 -10.12 11.97 13.92
CA GLN A 214 -10.85 11.13 12.98
C GLN A 214 -11.37 9.91 13.73
N GLU A 215 -10.54 9.24 14.51
CA GLU A 215 -10.92 8.10 15.32
C GLU A 215 -11.94 8.44 16.42
N GLU A 216 -11.90 9.65 16.98
CA GLU A 216 -12.92 10.12 17.91
C GLU A 216 -14.28 10.22 17.23
N ARG A 217 -14.34 10.77 16.01
CA ARG A 217 -15.54 10.78 15.17
C ARG A 217 -16.02 9.35 14.88
N LEU A 218 -15.11 8.43 14.56
CA LEU A 218 -15.45 7.03 14.27
C LEU A 218 -15.91 6.26 15.51
N ALA A 219 -15.31 6.52 16.67
CA ALA A 219 -15.71 5.91 17.93
C ALA A 219 -17.13 6.33 18.33
N LYS A 220 -17.52 7.59 18.05
CA LYS A 220 -18.89 8.07 18.24
C LYS A 220 -19.92 7.36 17.35
N LEU A 221 -19.55 6.98 16.12
CA LEU A 221 -20.41 6.21 15.21
C LEU A 221 -20.65 4.76 15.70
N GLN A 222 -19.78 4.21 16.55
CA GLN A 222 -19.96 2.85 17.11
C GLN A 222 -20.92 2.81 18.31
N LEU A 223 -21.29 3.96 18.87
CA LEU A 223 -22.18 4.07 20.05
C LEU A 223 -23.66 4.26 19.66
N ASN A 224 -23.94 4.53 18.39
CA ASN A 224 -25.28 4.67 17.81
C ASN A 224 -25.63 3.44 16.96
#